data_AF-W9WKK9-F1
#
_entry.id   AF-W9WKK9-F1
#
_cell.length_a   1.000
_cell.length_b   1.000
_cell.length_c   1.000
_cell.angle_alpha   90.00
_cell.angle_beta   90.00
_cell.angle_gamma   90.00
#
_symmetry.space_group_name_H-M   'P 1'
#
loop_
_entity.id
_entity.type
_entity.pdbx_description
1 polymer ?
#
loop_
_entity_poly.entity_id
_entity_poly.type
_entity_poly.pdbx_seq_one_letter_code
_entity_poly.pdbx_strand_id
1 'polypeptide(L)' 'MAENQAPTIPRQRGTIFPHGENDKVRVPEDTDLLIQGDNITKIGKDFVFGPYTKEINCHEKVISRGFVNTHHHVW' A
#
# COMPACT_ATOMS: atom_id res chain seq x y z
N MET A 1 25.13 -18.61 -4.23
CA MET A 1 23.87 -18.39 -4.97
C MET A 1 22.80 -18.13 -3.91
N ALA A 2 22.57 -16.87 -3.53
CA ALA A 2 21.50 -16.55 -2.60
C ALA A 2 20.18 -16.59 -3.40
N GLU A 3 19.27 -17.46 -2.98
CA GLU A 3 17.91 -17.55 -3.49
C GLU A 3 17.25 -16.20 -3.22
N ASN A 4 17.12 -15.37 -4.27
CA ASN A 4 16.50 -14.05 -4.20
C ASN A 4 15.00 -14.28 -3.99
N GLN A 5 14.61 -14.40 -2.72
CA GLN A 5 13.25 -14.68 -2.27
C GLN A 5 12.32 -13.65 -2.92
N ALA A 6 11.42 -14.13 -3.78
CA ALA A 6 10.55 -13.29 -4.59
C ALA A 6 9.81 -12.27 -3.71
N PRO A 7 9.69 -11.01 -4.16
CA PRO A 7 9.08 -9.96 -3.37
C PRO A 7 7.68 -10.41 -2.95
N THR A 8 7.52 -10.49 -1.64
CA THR A 8 6.30 -10.90 -0.97
C THR A 8 5.40 -9.68 -0.90
N ILE A 9 4.48 -9.55 -1.86
CA ILE A 9 3.70 -8.33 -2.09
C ILE A 9 2.37 -8.37 -1.33
N PRO A 10 2.11 -7.45 -0.38
CA PRO A 10 0.81 -7.24 0.25
C PRO A 10 -0.31 -6.99 -0.77
N ARG A 11 -1.41 -7.75 -0.71
CA ARG A 11 -2.72 -7.32 -1.22
C ARG A 11 -3.50 -6.72 -0.08
N GLN A 12 -4.05 -5.52 -0.23
CA GLN A 12 -4.76 -4.82 0.84
C GLN A 12 -6.11 -4.32 0.34
N ARG A 13 -7.25 -4.88 0.79
CA ARG A 13 -8.61 -4.41 0.44
C ARG A 13 -9.07 -3.23 1.30
N GLY A 14 -8.21 -2.24 1.50
CA GLY A 14 -8.47 -1.17 2.46
C GLY A 14 -9.19 0.03 1.89
N THR A 15 -9.49 0.96 2.78
CA THR A 15 -9.86 2.34 2.46
C THR A 15 -8.58 3.17 2.41
N ILE A 16 -8.17 3.60 1.22
CA ILE A 16 -6.90 4.30 1.01
C ILE A 16 -7.12 5.80 1.12
N PHE A 17 -6.18 6.51 1.75
CA PHE A 17 -6.21 7.97 1.88
C PHE A 17 -5.10 8.61 0.99
N PRO A 18 -5.27 8.65 -0.34
CA PRO A 18 -4.35 9.34 -1.23
C PRO A 18 -4.56 10.86 -1.16
N HIS A 19 -3.46 11.61 -1.19
CA HIS A 19 -3.51 13.03 -1.49
C HIS A 19 -3.43 13.18 -3.01
N GLY A 20 -4.53 13.58 -3.63
CA GLY A 20 -4.64 13.78 -5.07
C GLY A 20 -4.33 15.22 -5.47
N GLU A 21 -4.77 15.58 -6.68
CA GLU A 21 -4.65 16.94 -7.20
C GLU A 21 -5.25 17.99 -6.26
N ASN A 22 -4.58 19.14 -6.17
CA ASN A 22 -4.97 20.28 -5.33
C ASN A 22 -5.12 19.93 -3.84
N ASP A 23 -4.32 18.97 -3.35
CA ASP A 23 -4.30 18.52 -1.95
C ASP A 23 -5.65 18.02 -1.42
N LYS A 24 -6.49 17.50 -2.33
CA LYS A 24 -7.77 16.90 -1.98
C LYS A 24 -7.59 15.40 -1.72
N VAL A 25 -8.18 14.94 -0.62
CA VAL A 25 -8.28 13.52 -0.32
C VAL A 25 -9.52 12.98 -1.03
N ARG A 26 -9.30 12.06 -1.98
CA ARG A 26 -10.36 11.20 -2.52
C ARG A 26 -10.20 9.85 -1.85
N VAL A 27 -11.25 9.34 -1.23
CA VAL A 27 -11.18 8.14 -0.38
C VAL A 27 -11.74 6.93 -1.14
N PRO A 28 -10.91 6.17 -1.89
CA PRO A 28 -11.37 4.94 -2.52
C PRO A 28 -11.43 3.81 -1.48
N GLU A 29 -12.61 3.21 -1.36
CA GLU A 29 -12.91 2.05 -0.51
C GLU A 29 -12.69 0.75 -1.30
N ASP A 30 -12.50 -0.37 -0.60
CA ASP A 30 -12.29 -1.71 -1.20
C ASP A 30 -11.22 -1.67 -2.30
N THR A 31 -10.10 -1.01 -2.03
CA THR A 31 -9.09 -0.73 -3.05
C THR A 31 -7.85 -1.54 -2.78
N ASP A 32 -7.46 -2.36 -3.75
CA ASP A 32 -6.20 -3.10 -3.77
C ASP A 32 -5.00 -2.15 -3.95
N LEU A 33 -4.00 -2.35 -3.10
CA LEU A 33 -2.69 -1.72 -3.18
C LEU A 33 -1.63 -2.79 -3.46
N LEU A 34 -0.82 -2.61 -4.51
CA LEU A 34 0.30 -3.49 -4.87
C LEU A 34 1.64 -2.82 -4.53
N ILE A 35 2.44 -3.47 -3.70
CA ILE A 35 3.76 -2.99 -3.28
C ILE A 35 4.83 -3.96 -3.74
N GLN A 36 5.78 -3.50 -4.55
CA GLN A 36 6.92 -4.30 -5.01
C GLN A 36 8.21 -3.63 -4.56
N GLY A 37 8.98 -4.31 -3.71
CA GLY A 37 10.14 -3.72 -3.07
C GLY A 37 9.74 -2.56 -2.16
N ASP A 38 10.29 -1.38 -2.43
CA ASP A 38 10.06 -0.11 -1.73
C ASP A 38 9.03 0.80 -2.43
N ASN A 39 8.42 0.33 -3.53
CA ASN A 39 7.54 1.13 -4.37
C ASN A 39 6.09 0.62 -4.37
N ILE A 40 5.16 1.57 -4.39
CA ILE A 40 3.75 1.30 -4.76
C ILE A 40 3.69 1.23 -6.28
N THR A 41 3.41 0.05 -6.83
CA THR A 41 3.41 -0.14 -8.30
C THR A 41 2.03 -0.12 -8.92
N LYS A 42 0.97 -0.34 -8.13
CA LYS A 42 -0.41 -0.26 -8.62
C LYS A 42 -1.41 0.04 -7.50
N ILE A 43 -2.42 0.84 -7.81
CA ILE A 43 -3.58 1.13 -6.95
C ILE A 43 -4.84 0.94 -7.80
N GLY A 44 -5.84 0.23 -7.30
CA GLY A 44 -7.06 -0.06 -8.07
C GLY A 44 -7.94 -1.11 -7.41
N LYS A 45 -8.83 -1.76 -8.17
CA LYS A 45 -9.72 -2.80 -7.66
C LYS A 45 -9.55 -4.10 -8.44
N ASP A 46 -9.96 -5.18 -7.79
CA ASP A 46 -10.13 -6.51 -8.38
C ASP A 46 -8.87 -7.03 -9.08
N PHE A 47 -7.71 -6.83 -8.44
CA PHE A 47 -6.46 -7.31 -9.00
C PHE A 47 -6.41 -8.85 -8.98
N VAL A 48 -5.96 -9.42 -10.10
CA VAL A 48 -5.62 -10.84 -10.20
C VAL A 48 -4.15 -10.99 -9.81
N PHE A 49 -3.90 -11.77 -8.77
CA PHE A 49 -2.57 -11.93 -8.20
C PHE A 49 -1.95 -13.28 -8.58
N GLY A 50 -0.64 -13.29 -8.78
CA GLY A 50 0.13 -14.52 -9.04
C GLY A 50 0.43 -15.30 -7.75
N PRO A 51 0.87 -16.57 -7.86
CA PRO A 51 1.05 -17.49 -6.72
C PRO A 51 2.11 -17.05 -5.70
N TYR A 52 2.96 -16.07 -6.04
CA TYR A 52 4.02 -15.54 -5.18
C TYR A 52 3.62 -14.24 -4.45
N THR A 53 2.36 -13.83 -4.56
CA THR A 53 1.84 -12.64 -3.90
C THR A 53 1.44 -12.98 -2.46
N LYS A 54 1.78 -12.12 -1.50
CA LYS A 54 1.33 -12.30 -0.11
C LYS A 54 0.14 -11.42 0.19
N GLU A 55 -1.01 -12.02 0.44
CA GLU A 55 -2.16 -11.24 0.84
C GLU A 55 -2.03 -10.68 2.28
N ILE A 56 -2.34 -9.40 2.47
CA ILE A 56 -2.53 -8.75 3.77
C ILE A 56 -3.93 -8.15 3.80
N ASN A 57 -4.91 -8.93 4.26
CA ASN A 57 -6.29 -8.49 4.23
C ASN A 57 -6.53 -7.25 5.12
N CYS A 58 -6.71 -6.10 4.47
CA CYS A 58 -7.04 -4.81 5.08
C CYS A 58 -8.50 -4.42 4.88
N HIS A 59 -9.41 -5.36 4.64
CA HIS A 59 -10.85 -5.07 4.53
C HIS A 59 -11.35 -4.28 5.74
N GLU A 60 -12.13 -3.21 5.48
CA GLU A 60 -12.62 -2.27 6.50
C GLU A 60 -11.52 -1.59 7.35
N LYS A 61 -10.26 -1.64 6.90
CA LYS A 61 -9.15 -0.92 7.53
C LYS A 61 -8.77 0.29 6.69
N VAL A 62 -8.35 1.34 7.39
CA VAL A 62 -7.77 2.53 6.77
C VAL A 62 -6.29 2.29 6.49
N ILE A 63 -5.86 2.67 5.29
CA ILE A 63 -4.47 2.66 4.87
C ILE A 63 -4.07 4.11 4.53
N SER A 64 -3.12 4.64 5.30
CA SER A 64 -2.55 5.97 5.08
C SER A 64 -1.08 5.86 4.67
N ARG A 65 -0.55 6.94 4.11
CA ARG A 65 0.91 7.11 4.06
C ARG A 65 1.48 7.11 5.48
N GLY A 66 2.74 6.69 5.62
CA GLY A 66 3.47 6.87 6.87
C GLY A 66 3.52 8.34 7.25
N PHE A 67 3.40 8.63 8.54
CA PHE A 67 3.51 10.01 9.02
C PHE A 67 4.94 10.51 8.87
N VAL A 68 5.07 11.74 8.38
CA VAL A 68 6.34 12.46 8.32
C VAL A 68 6.35 13.48 9.45
N ASN A 69 7.21 13.27 10.44
CA ASN A 69 7.46 14.26 11.48
C ASN A 69 8.63 15.14 11.04
N THR A 70 8.35 16.40 10.70
CA THR A 70 9.34 17.36 10.20
C THR A 70 10.15 18.02 11.31
N HIS A 71 9.74 17.86 12.57
CA HIS A 71 10.37 18.52 13.69
C HIS A 71 10.25 17.67 14.95
N HIS A 72 11.35 16.98 15.28
CA HIS A 72 11.43 16.14 16.46
C HIS A 72 12.80 16.33 17.12
N HIS A 73 12.82 16.85 18.34
CA HIS A 73 13.99 16.83 19.20
C HIS A 73 14.08 15.44 19.86
N VAL A 74 14.58 14.45 19.11
CA VAL A 74 14.70 13.04 19.53
C VAL A 74 15.83 12.84 20.53
N TRP A 75 16.82 13.72 20.47
CA TRP A 75 17.84 13.84 21.49
C TRP A 75 17.47 14.95 22.44
#